data_AF-A0A971LWL3-F1
#
_entry.id   AF-A0A971LWL3-F1
#
_cell.length_a   1.000
_cell.length_b   1.000
_cell.length_c   1.000
_cell.angle_alpha   90.00
_cell.angle_beta   90.00
_cell.angle_gamma   90.00
#
_symmetry.space_group_name_H-M   'P 1'
#
loop_
_entity.id
_entity.type
_entity.pdbx_description
1 polymer ?
#
loop_
_entity_poly.entity_id
_entity_poly.type
_entity_poly.pdbx_seq_one_letter_code
_entity_poly.pdbx_strand_id
1 'polypeptide(L)'
;MSRGKRKKILHIKSTIFIVAIIAVSSIGIGYGYWNEGLNMDVSISTGNFNLSFTGGQSDNLIVVPSFDGKTLKVSGECYEGKKETITFSIINEGTVPAVLEDGTIIYPGKTREFKYIIDLEEYRKPLLQGKSIVPEQYEEGFDMDQIIEELFPTETYTFTEYYYFKQGL
;
A
#
# COMPACT_ATOMS: atom_id res chain seq x y z
N MET A 1 25.75 -2.78 -93.52
CA MET A 1 24.89 -3.25 -92.40
C MET A 1 25.58 -3.02 -91.06
N SER A 2 24.82 -2.75 -89.99
CA SER A 2 25.25 -2.71 -88.56
C SER A 2 25.64 -1.34 -87.94
N ARG A 3 24.69 -0.39 -87.86
CA ARG A 3 24.69 0.69 -86.84
C ARG A 3 23.74 0.40 -85.65
N GLY A 4 22.79 -0.53 -85.79
CA GLY A 4 21.79 -0.84 -84.74
C GLY A 4 22.29 -1.67 -83.55
N LYS A 5 23.39 -2.44 -83.69
CA LYS A 5 23.91 -3.29 -82.61
C LYS A 5 24.58 -2.50 -81.48
N ARG A 6 25.18 -1.33 -81.77
CA ARG A 6 25.87 -0.51 -80.76
C ARG A 6 24.92 0.11 -79.73
N LYS A 7 23.71 0.53 -80.14
CA LYS A 7 22.70 1.08 -79.21
C LYS A 7 22.18 0.03 -78.22
N LYS A 8 21.92 -1.20 -78.69
CA LYS A 8 21.47 -2.31 -77.80
C LYS A 8 22.50 -2.65 -76.72
N ILE A 9 23.78 -2.64 -77.05
CA ILE A 9 24.87 -2.93 -76.09
C ILE A 9 24.98 -1.83 -75.01
N LEU A 10 24.76 -0.56 -75.37
CA LEU A 10 24.73 0.56 -74.41
C LEU A 10 23.56 0.45 -73.44
N HIS A 11 22.36 0.10 -73.92
CA HIS A 11 21.20 -0.11 -73.06
C HIS A 11 21.39 -1.31 -72.12
N ILE A 12 21.99 -2.42 -72.58
CA ILE A 12 22.28 -3.58 -71.73
C ILE A 12 23.20 -3.19 -70.56
N LYS A 13 24.26 -2.39 -70.81
CA LYS A 13 25.14 -1.91 -69.72
C LYS A 13 24.37 -1.07 -68.71
N SER A 14 23.53 -0.14 -69.18
CA SER A 14 22.69 0.70 -68.32
C SER A 14 21.70 -0.12 -67.49
N THR A 15 21.07 -1.14 -68.07
CA THR A 15 20.13 -2.02 -67.38
C THR A 15 20.83 -2.79 -66.26
N ILE A 16 22.05 -3.27 -66.47
CA ILE A 16 22.84 -3.98 -65.44
C ILE A 16 23.10 -3.07 -64.24
N PHE A 17 23.47 -1.80 -64.45
CA PHE A 17 23.69 -0.86 -63.35
C PHE A 17 22.40 -0.56 -62.56
N ILE A 18 21.27 -0.39 -63.25
CA ILE A 18 19.97 -0.15 -62.60
C ILE A 18 19.57 -1.35 -61.73
N VAL A 19 19.72 -2.57 -62.25
CA VAL A 19 19.40 -3.80 -61.51
C VAL A 19 20.32 -3.97 -60.30
N ALA A 20 21.60 -3.63 -60.43
CA ALA A 20 22.55 -3.67 -59.31
C ALA A 20 22.17 -2.69 -58.19
N ILE A 21 21.75 -1.47 -58.53
CA ILE A 21 21.31 -0.47 -57.54
C ILE A 21 20.08 -0.99 -56.77
N ILE A 22 19.11 -1.56 -57.49
CA ILE A 22 17.90 -2.12 -56.89
C ILE A 22 18.27 -3.29 -55.96
N ALA A 23 19.12 -4.22 -56.40
CA ALA A 23 19.55 -5.36 -55.59
C ALA A 23 20.25 -4.93 -54.30
N VAL A 24 21.16 -3.95 -54.36
CA VAL A 24 21.85 -3.42 -53.18
C VAL A 24 20.87 -2.71 -52.24
N SER A 25 19.90 -1.98 -52.78
CA SER A 25 18.88 -1.29 -51.99
C SER A 25 17.95 -2.27 -51.27
N SER A 26 17.57 -3.37 -51.94
CA SER A 26 16.75 -4.44 -51.36
C SER A 26 17.47 -5.18 -50.24
N ILE A 27 18.79 -5.37 -50.33
CA ILE A 27 19.59 -5.94 -49.24
C ILE A 27 19.51 -5.05 -47.99
N GLY A 28 19.57 -3.72 -48.15
CA GLY A 28 19.42 -2.77 -47.04
C GLY A 28 18.06 -2.87 -46.34
N ILE A 29 16.97 -2.97 -47.10
CA ILE A 29 15.61 -3.17 -46.57
C ILE A 29 15.50 -4.53 -45.87
N GLY A 30 16.07 -5.58 -46.46
CA GLY A 30 16.11 -6.92 -45.89
C GLY A 30 16.86 -6.97 -44.56
N TYR A 31 18.01 -6.28 -44.44
CA TYR A 31 18.72 -6.13 -43.16
C TYR A 31 17.93 -5.33 -42.14
N GLY A 32 17.23 -4.27 -42.56
CA GLY A 32 16.36 -3.50 -41.69
C GLY A 32 15.18 -4.32 -41.14
N TYR A 33 14.61 -5.20 -41.97
CA TYR A 33 13.49 -6.07 -41.58
C TYR A 33 13.94 -7.31 -40.78
N TRP A 34 15.09 -7.92 -41.13
CA TRP A 34 15.66 -9.06 -40.40
C TRP A 34 16.24 -8.62 -39.05
N ASN A 35 16.53 -7.33 -38.85
CA ASN A 35 16.86 -6.84 -37.52
C ASN A 35 15.59 -6.71 -36.66
N GLU A 36 15.04 -7.85 -36.23
CA GLU A 36 13.96 -7.97 -35.24
C GLU A 36 14.31 -7.29 -33.89
N GLY A 37 15.58 -6.91 -33.68
CA GLY A 37 16.06 -6.22 -32.49
C GLY A 37 15.62 -4.76 -32.32
N LEU A 38 14.83 -4.18 -33.22
CA LEU A 38 14.35 -2.79 -33.09
C LEU A 38 12.98 -2.66 -32.39
N ASN A 39 12.21 -3.74 -32.29
CA ASN A 39 11.01 -3.79 -31.45
C ASN A 39 11.41 -4.34 -30.08
N MET A 40 12.07 -3.51 -29.27
CA MET A 40 12.30 -3.83 -27.88
C MET A 40 11.03 -3.50 -27.09
N ASP A 41 10.19 -4.50 -26.85
CA ASP A 41 9.05 -4.40 -25.93
C ASP A 41 9.58 -4.30 -24.49
N VAL A 42 10.03 -3.10 -24.11
CA VAL A 42 10.46 -2.81 -22.74
C VAL A 42 9.22 -2.62 -21.88
N SER A 43 8.78 -3.69 -21.21
CA SER A 43 7.87 -3.56 -20.08
C SER A 43 8.68 -3.35 -18.80
N ILE A 44 8.59 -2.14 -18.23
CA ILE A 44 9.14 -1.86 -16.91
C ILE A 44 8.06 -2.27 -15.90
N SER A 45 8.21 -3.44 -15.30
CA SER A 45 7.37 -3.86 -14.18
C SER A 45 7.98 -3.31 -12.89
N THR A 46 7.22 -2.44 -12.20
CA THR A 46 7.53 -2.08 -10.81
C THR A 46 7.16 -3.25 -9.90
N GLY A 47 7.93 -3.46 -8.84
CA GLY A 47 7.62 -4.50 -7.87
C GLY A 47 6.22 -4.36 -7.27
N ASN A 48 5.64 -5.48 -6.82
CA ASN A 48 4.29 -5.56 -6.30
C ASN A 48 4.26 -5.19 -4.81
N PHE A 49 3.38 -4.27 -4.41
CA PHE A 49 3.14 -3.95 -3.01
C PHE A 49 1.89 -4.69 -2.53
N ASN A 50 2.05 -5.65 -1.61
CA ASN A 50 0.94 -6.43 -1.07
C ASN A 50 1.17 -6.73 0.42
N LEU A 51 0.17 -6.42 1.24
CA LEU A 51 0.19 -6.63 2.68
C LEU A 51 -0.98 -7.51 3.10
N SER A 52 -0.70 -8.49 3.96
CA SER A 52 -1.68 -9.34 4.60
C SER A 52 -1.68 -9.07 6.10
N PHE A 53 -2.88 -9.03 6.69
CA PHE A 53 -3.11 -8.69 8.09
C PHE A 53 -3.71 -9.89 8.80
N THR A 54 -3.20 -10.23 9.98
CA THR A 54 -3.67 -11.38 10.76
C THR A 54 -3.81 -11.01 12.24
N GLY A 55 -4.89 -11.46 12.88
CA GLY A 55 -5.21 -11.14 14.28
C GLY A 55 -5.97 -9.83 14.41
N GLY A 56 -5.79 -9.14 15.55
CA GLY A 56 -6.38 -7.82 15.77
C GLY A 56 -7.84 -7.81 16.21
N GLN A 57 -8.23 -8.76 17.07
CA GLN A 57 -9.51 -8.69 17.77
C GLN A 57 -9.28 -8.91 19.27
N SER A 58 -9.79 -8.00 20.08
CA SER A 58 -10.02 -8.20 21.52
C SER A 58 -11.52 -8.14 21.79
N ASP A 59 -11.91 -8.21 23.06
CA ASP A 59 -13.32 -8.18 23.45
C ASP A 59 -14.03 -6.89 23.01
N ASN A 60 -13.33 -5.74 23.02
CA ASN A 60 -13.95 -4.45 22.68
C ASN A 60 -13.28 -3.71 21.52
N LEU A 61 -12.10 -4.13 21.05
CA LEU A 61 -11.37 -3.52 19.94
C LEU A 61 -11.33 -4.44 18.72
N ILE A 62 -11.53 -3.82 17.57
CA ILE A 62 -11.47 -4.46 16.27
C ILE A 62 -10.46 -3.72 15.39
N VAL A 63 -9.62 -4.51 14.72
CA VAL A 63 -8.69 -4.07 13.68
C VAL A 63 -9.27 -4.45 12.32
N VAL A 64 -9.52 -3.46 11.48
CA VAL A 64 -10.03 -3.66 10.12
C VAL A 64 -9.03 -3.09 9.12
N PRO A 65 -8.47 -3.92 8.21
CA PRO A 65 -7.74 -3.40 7.07
C PRO A 65 -8.71 -2.68 6.14
N SER A 66 -8.31 -1.52 5.62
CA SER A 66 -9.11 -0.78 4.65
C SER A 66 -9.06 -1.46 3.28
N PHE A 67 -10.04 -1.16 2.43
CA PHE A 67 -10.17 -1.73 1.09
C PHE A 67 -8.95 -1.46 0.20
N ASP A 68 -8.17 -0.41 0.51
CA ASP A 68 -6.94 -0.08 -0.20
C ASP A 68 -5.77 -1.04 0.08
N GLY A 69 -5.87 -1.90 1.10
CA GLY A 69 -4.79 -2.81 1.55
C GLY A 69 -3.56 -2.09 2.13
N LYS A 70 -3.64 -0.77 2.34
CA LYS A 70 -2.54 0.10 2.78
C LYS A 70 -2.81 0.81 4.08
N THR A 71 -4.06 0.79 4.53
CA THR A 71 -4.47 1.45 5.76
C THR A 71 -5.06 0.42 6.70
N LEU A 72 -4.69 0.48 7.98
CA LEU A 72 -5.26 -0.35 9.03
C LEU A 72 -5.97 0.55 10.03
N LYS A 73 -7.25 0.27 10.27
CA LYS A 73 -8.10 1.01 11.21
C LYS A 73 -8.26 0.19 12.47
N VAL A 74 -7.91 0.75 13.63
CA VAL A 74 -8.23 0.16 14.94
C VAL A 74 -9.38 0.97 15.53
N SER A 75 -10.47 0.30 15.91
CA SER A 75 -11.64 0.97 16.50
C SER A 75 -12.38 0.09 17.50
N GLY A 76 -12.99 0.71 18.49
CA GLY A 76 -13.79 0.02 19.49
C GLY A 76 -14.10 0.89 20.69
N GLU A 77 -14.59 0.25 21.75
CA GLU A 77 -14.93 0.89 23.01
C GLU A 77 -13.92 0.48 24.09
N CYS A 78 -13.42 1.42 24.86
CA CYS A 78 -12.62 1.10 26.04
C CYS A 78 -13.26 1.73 27.28
N TYR A 79 -13.20 0.98 28.39
CA TYR A 79 -13.76 1.39 29.67
C TYR A 79 -12.70 2.07 30.53
N GLU A 80 -13.08 3.16 31.21
CA GLU A 80 -12.20 3.86 32.15
C GLU A 80 -11.55 2.91 33.18
N GLY A 81 -10.27 3.14 33.48
CA GLY A 81 -9.48 2.34 34.43
C GLY A 81 -9.04 0.96 33.91
N LYS A 82 -9.42 0.57 32.68
CA LYS A 82 -8.94 -0.67 32.04
C LYS A 82 -7.89 -0.38 30.99
N LYS A 83 -6.81 -1.16 31.00
CA LYS A 83 -5.83 -1.19 29.93
C LYS A 83 -6.23 -2.28 28.96
N GLU A 84 -6.44 -1.91 27.71
CA GLU A 84 -6.74 -2.87 26.66
C GLU A 84 -5.53 -3.01 25.74
N THR A 85 -5.16 -4.25 25.44
CA THR A 85 -4.01 -4.55 24.59
C THR A 85 -4.50 -5.32 23.38
N ILE A 86 -4.21 -4.79 22.20
CA ILE A 86 -4.50 -5.46 20.94
C ILE A 86 -3.20 -5.83 20.25
N THR A 87 -3.14 -7.05 19.75
CA THR A 87 -1.98 -7.58 19.04
C THR A 87 -2.40 -8.02 17.65
N PHE A 88 -1.67 -7.57 16.64
CA PHE A 88 -1.90 -7.93 15.24
C PHE A 88 -0.57 -8.10 14.51
N SER A 89 -0.57 -8.96 13.49
CA SER A 89 0.59 -9.23 12.67
C SER A 89 0.37 -8.77 11.25
N ILE A 90 1.43 -8.24 10.65
CA ILE A 90 1.45 -7.79 9.25
C ILE A 90 2.50 -8.60 8.51
N ILE A 91 2.10 -9.16 7.37
CA ILE A 91 2.94 -9.95 6.48
C ILE A 91 3.10 -9.18 5.17
N ASN A 92 4.34 -8.96 4.75
CA ASN A 92 4.61 -8.42 3.42
C ASN A 92 4.69 -9.55 2.39
N GLU A 93 3.62 -9.72 1.63
CA GLU A 93 3.50 -10.69 0.53
C GLU A 93 3.92 -10.09 -0.83
N GLY A 94 4.30 -8.82 -0.85
CA GLY A 94 4.80 -8.12 -2.02
C GLY A 94 6.25 -8.47 -2.37
N THR A 95 6.77 -7.82 -3.40
CA THR A 95 8.18 -7.90 -3.82
C THR A 95 8.98 -6.65 -3.44
N VAL A 96 8.35 -5.67 -2.80
CA VAL A 96 8.96 -4.40 -2.35
C VAL A 96 8.77 -4.21 -0.85
N PRO A 97 9.68 -3.54 -0.13
CA PRO A 97 9.51 -3.29 1.30
C PRO A 97 8.27 -2.45 1.61
N ALA A 98 7.67 -2.68 2.77
CA ALA A 98 6.63 -1.81 3.32
C ALA A 98 7.20 -0.95 4.44
N VAL A 99 6.86 0.33 4.43
CA VAL A 99 7.38 1.34 5.35
C VAL A 99 6.22 2.05 6.05
N LEU A 100 6.29 2.16 7.36
CA LEU A 100 5.35 2.92 8.20
C LEU A 100 5.87 4.35 8.39
N GLU A 101 5.02 5.24 8.92
CA GLU A 101 5.37 6.64 9.18
C GLU A 101 6.49 6.81 10.22
N ASP A 102 6.59 5.90 11.19
CA ASP A 102 7.64 5.86 12.22
C ASP A 102 9.00 5.37 11.69
N GLY A 103 9.09 5.00 10.41
CA GLY A 103 10.29 4.44 9.78
C GLY A 103 10.45 2.94 9.95
N THR A 104 9.48 2.24 10.55
CA THR A 104 9.45 0.78 10.62
C THR A 104 9.39 0.19 9.21
N ILE A 105 10.28 -0.77 8.93
CA ILE A 105 10.36 -1.47 7.64
C ILE A 105 9.96 -2.94 7.81
N ILE A 106 9.16 -3.46 6.87
CA ILE A 106 8.80 -4.87 6.73
C ILE A 106 9.26 -5.33 5.34
N TYR A 107 10.29 -6.17 5.31
CA TYR A 107 10.85 -6.71 4.06
C TYR A 107 9.92 -7.77 3.42
N PRO A 108 10.02 -7.98 2.09
CA PRO A 108 9.31 -9.05 1.40
C PRO A 108 9.45 -10.42 2.08
N GLY A 109 8.34 -11.13 2.26
CA GLY A 109 8.28 -12.44 2.91
C GLY A 109 8.50 -12.41 4.43
N LYS A 110 8.54 -11.23 5.06
CA LYS A 110 8.67 -11.10 6.51
C LYS A 110 7.33 -10.72 7.15
N THR A 111 7.16 -11.24 8.36
CA THR A 111 6.06 -10.91 9.26
C THR A 111 6.58 -10.03 10.37
N ARG A 112 5.80 -9.05 10.78
CA ARG A 112 6.05 -8.23 11.95
C ARG A 112 4.80 -8.16 12.81
N GLU A 113 4.99 -8.42 14.10
CA GLU A 113 3.94 -8.30 15.11
C GLU A 113 3.94 -6.89 15.71
N PHE A 114 2.75 -6.34 15.90
CA PHE A 114 2.49 -5.05 16.49
C PHE A 114 1.63 -5.25 17.73
N LYS A 115 2.02 -4.59 18.82
CA LYS A 115 1.29 -4.57 20.07
C LYS A 115 0.92 -3.14 20.38
N TYR A 116 -0.37 -2.86 20.39
CA TYR A 116 -0.91 -1.56 20.73
C TYR A 116 -1.59 -1.64 22.10
N ILE A 117 -1.24 -0.71 22.99
CA ILE A 117 -1.72 -0.65 24.36
C ILE A 117 -2.51 0.65 24.50
N ILE A 118 -3.81 0.52 24.77
CA ILE A 118 -4.69 1.65 25.07
C ILE A 118 -4.72 1.82 26.58
N ASP A 119 -4.19 2.94 27.05
CA ASP A 119 -4.18 3.33 28.45
C ASP A 119 -4.93 4.65 28.63
N LEU A 120 -6.19 4.55 29.09
CA LEU A 120 -7.10 5.70 29.24
C LEU A 120 -6.63 6.68 30.33
N GLU A 121 -5.82 6.26 31.30
CA GLU A 121 -5.28 7.18 32.31
C GLU A 121 -4.37 8.26 31.70
N GLU A 122 -3.72 7.95 30.57
CA GLU A 122 -2.87 8.91 29.86
C GLU A 122 -3.70 9.95 29.10
N TYR A 123 -4.88 9.57 28.59
CA TYR A 123 -5.83 10.45 27.92
C TYR A 123 -6.58 11.39 28.87
N ARG A 124 -6.61 11.11 30.18
CA ARG A 124 -7.30 11.90 31.21
C ARG A 124 -6.60 13.23 31.54
N LYS A 125 -5.30 13.36 31.30
CA LYS A 125 -4.49 14.52 31.72
C LYS A 125 -5.01 15.90 31.27
N PRO A 126 -5.70 16.07 30.12
CA PRO A 126 -6.26 17.37 29.73
C PRO A 126 -7.66 17.68 30.30
N LEU A 127 -8.45 16.69 30.77
CA LEU A 127 -9.89 16.85 31.00
C LEU A 127 -10.31 17.13 32.45
N LEU A 128 -9.43 16.90 33.44
CA LEU A 128 -9.75 17.11 34.86
C LEU A 128 -9.51 18.52 35.39
N GLN A 129 -9.20 19.51 34.55
CA GLN A 129 -8.97 20.88 35.03
C GLN A 129 -10.25 21.65 35.42
N GLY A 130 -11.45 21.04 35.48
CA GLY A 130 -12.65 21.86 35.66
C GLY A 130 -13.94 21.23 36.18
N LYS A 131 -13.97 20.04 36.77
CA LYS A 131 -15.24 19.48 37.28
C LYS A 131 -15.18 19.18 38.78
N SER A 132 -15.62 20.16 39.58
CA SER A 132 -15.94 19.97 40.99
C SER A 132 -17.38 19.48 41.08
N ILE A 133 -17.58 18.26 41.56
CA ILE A 133 -18.91 17.69 41.76
C ILE A 133 -19.19 17.77 43.26
N VAL A 134 -20.18 18.58 43.65
CA VAL A 134 -20.68 18.64 45.03
C VAL A 134 -21.83 17.64 45.13
N PRO A 135 -21.75 16.60 45.98
CA PRO A 135 -22.84 15.65 46.11
C PRO A 135 -24.03 16.29 46.84
N GLU A 136 -25.20 16.23 46.20
CA GLU A 136 -26.49 16.62 46.78
C GLU A 136 -26.99 15.47 47.68
N GLN A 137 -27.61 15.79 48.83
CA GLN A 137 -27.99 14.80 49.84
C GLN A 137 -29.21 13.98 49.40
N TYR A 138 -29.16 12.65 49.58
CA TYR A 138 -30.27 11.74 49.29
C TYR A 138 -30.73 10.94 50.53
N GLU A 139 -32.05 10.78 50.65
CA GLU A 139 -32.76 10.04 51.70
C GLU A 139 -32.87 8.52 51.44
N GLU A 140 -33.20 7.79 52.51
CA GLU A 140 -33.09 6.35 52.72
C GLU A 140 -33.80 5.44 51.69
N GLY A 141 -32.96 4.62 51.05
CA GLY A 141 -33.28 3.49 50.18
C GLY A 141 -31.96 2.98 49.59
N PHE A 142 -31.02 2.64 50.48
CA PHE A 142 -29.59 2.53 50.17
C PHE A 142 -29.25 1.28 49.37
N ASP A 143 -29.16 1.43 48.05
CA ASP A 143 -28.33 0.55 47.22
C ASP A 143 -26.97 1.23 47.02
N MET A 144 -25.99 0.83 47.83
CA MET A 144 -24.63 1.36 47.78
C MET A 144 -24.01 1.14 46.40
N ASP A 145 -24.41 0.08 45.68
CA ASP A 145 -23.87 -0.21 44.35
C ASP A 145 -24.41 0.81 43.33
N GLN A 146 -25.70 1.19 43.41
CA GLN A 146 -26.26 2.25 42.55
C GLN A 146 -25.65 3.62 42.80
N ILE A 147 -25.41 4.00 44.06
CA ILE A 147 -24.80 5.30 44.39
C ILE A 147 -23.33 5.32 43.93
N ILE A 148 -22.59 4.22 44.09
CA ILE A 148 -21.23 4.12 43.59
C ILE A 148 -21.21 4.21 42.05
N GLU A 149 -22.17 3.58 41.37
CA GLU A 149 -22.31 3.63 39.92
C GLU A 149 -22.74 5.04 39.42
N GLU A 150 -23.55 5.78 40.18
CA GLU A 150 -23.91 7.17 39.87
C GLU A 150 -22.78 8.19 40.19
N LEU A 151 -22.01 7.96 41.25
CA LEU A 151 -20.89 8.84 41.64
C LEU A 151 -19.63 8.60 40.78
N PHE A 152 -19.48 7.38 40.24
CA PHE A 152 -18.40 6.97 39.35
C PHE A 152 -18.98 6.28 38.12
N PRO A 153 -19.70 7.01 37.24
CA PRO A 153 -20.23 6.42 36.02
C PRO A 153 -19.06 5.81 35.24
N THR A 154 -19.19 4.57 34.80
CA THR A 154 -18.18 3.96 33.93
C THR A 154 -18.20 4.71 32.61
N GLU A 155 -17.23 5.59 32.40
CA GLU A 155 -17.12 6.33 31.15
C GLU A 155 -16.60 5.39 30.05
N THR A 156 -17.41 5.25 28.99
CA THR A 156 -17.02 4.52 27.78
C THR A 156 -16.45 5.49 26.76
N TYR A 157 -15.26 5.19 26.25
CA TYR A 157 -14.58 6.00 25.25
C TYR A 157 -14.56 5.26 23.92
N THR A 158 -15.02 5.91 22.85
CA THR A 158 -14.86 5.41 21.49
C THR A 158 -13.53 5.86 20.91
N PHE A 159 -12.73 4.92 20.43
CA PHE A 159 -11.42 5.19 19.84
C PHE A 159 -11.40 4.84 18.36
N THR A 160 -10.64 5.61 17.57
CA THR A 160 -10.33 5.29 16.17
C THR A 160 -8.94 5.79 15.81
N GLU A 161 -8.06 4.91 15.35
CA GLU A 161 -6.72 5.24 14.86
C GLU A 161 -6.42 4.56 13.53
N TYR A 162 -5.55 5.19 12.74
CA TYR A 162 -5.19 4.79 11.40
C TYR A 162 -3.68 4.58 11.26
N TYR A 163 -3.29 3.43 10.71
CA TYR A 163 -1.91 3.12 10.38
C TYR A 163 -1.77 3.04 8.86
N TYR A 164 -0.91 3.90 8.29
CA TYR A 164 -0.69 3.97 6.84
C TYR A 164 0.65 3.34 6.44
N PHE A 165 0.60 2.50 5.40
CA PHE A 165 1.76 1.79 4.86
C PHE A 165 2.05 2.26 3.43
N LYS A 166 3.31 2.61 3.18
CA LYS A 166 3.81 3.00 1.85
C LYS A 166 4.87 2.03 1.35
N GLN A 167 5.02 2.00 0.03
CA GLN A 167 6.12 1.29 -0.61
C GLN A 167 7.45 1.95 -0.24
N GLY A 168 8.38 1.15 0.26
CA GLY A 168 9.79 1.52 0.40
C GLY A 168 10.51 1.43 -0.94
N LEU A 169 11.40 2.40 -1.19
CA LEU A 169 12.36 2.37 -2.30
C LEU A 169 13.47 1.36 -2.02
#